data_AF-A0A0F9GLX2-F1
#
_entry.id   AF-A0A0F9GLX2-F1
#
_cell.length_a   1.000
_cell.length_b   1.000
_cell.length_c   1.000
_cell.angle_alpha   90.00
_cell.angle_beta   90.00
_cell.angle_gamma   90.00
#
_symmetry.space_group_name_H-M   'P 1'
#
loop_
_entity.id
_entity.type
_entity.pdbx_description
1 polymer ?
#
loop_
_entity_poly.entity_id
_entity_poly.type
_entity_poly.pdbx_seq_one_letter_code
_entity_poly.pdbx_strand_id
1 'polypeptide(L)' 'MIKSNDGKHACRTAEVIRVIHTNVTIGKGTPEDPIRLVQQYWSLEGILLAFWDELSERENLDE' A
#
# COMPACT_ATOMS: atom_id res chain seq x y z
N MET A 1 38.54 7.93 7.54
CA MET A 1 37.15 8.06 7.06
C MET A 1 36.78 6.79 6.34
N ILE A 2 35.89 5.97 6.89
CA ILE A 2 34.80 5.28 6.18
C ILE A 2 33.71 5.07 7.25
N LYS A 3 32.57 5.76 7.13
CA LYS A 3 31.40 5.44 7.95
C LYS A 3 30.74 4.24 7.29
N SER A 4 30.81 3.07 7.91
CA SER A 4 29.96 1.92 7.52
C SER A 4 28.53 2.28 7.89
N ASN A 5 27.75 2.69 6.89
CA ASN A 5 26.31 2.87 7.02
C ASN A 5 25.64 1.50 6.81
N ASP A 6 25.75 0.61 7.79
CA ASP A 6 25.02 -0.66 7.82
C ASP A 6 23.57 -0.40 8.26
N GLY A 7 22.91 0.53 7.57
CA GLY A 7 21.51 0.88 7.75
C GLY A 7 20.60 -0.23 7.24
N LYS A 8 20.67 -1.41 7.84
CA LYS A 8 19.58 -2.37 7.80
C LYS A 8 18.38 -1.65 8.40
N HIS A 9 17.39 -1.29 7.58
CA HIS A 9 16.07 -0.87 8.05
C HIS A 9 15.40 -2.06 8.74
N ALA A 10 15.88 -2.41 9.93
CA ALA A 10 15.22 -3.36 10.79
C ALA A 10 13.90 -2.75 11.25
N CYS A 11 12.82 -3.51 11.15
CA CYS A 11 11.54 -3.13 11.75
C CYS A 11 11.78 -2.74 13.22
N ARG A 12 11.50 -1.48 13.54
CA ARG A 12 11.79 -0.91 14.87
C ARG A 12 10.72 -1.27 15.89
N THR A 13 9.47 -1.37 15.45
CA THR A 13 8.30 -1.74 16.25
C THR A 13 7.27 -2.44 15.36
N ALA A 14 6.54 -3.41 15.93
CA ALA A 14 5.43 -4.09 15.30
C ALA A 14 4.28 -4.16 16.31
N GLU A 15 3.07 -3.82 15.88
CA GLU A 15 1.89 -3.79 16.74
C GLU A 15 0.69 -4.38 15.99
N VAL A 16 -0.19 -5.05 16.72
CA VAL A 16 -1.48 -5.50 16.18
C VAL A 16 -2.49 -4.37 16.36
N ILE A 17 -3.04 -3.89 15.26
CA ILE A 17 -4.06 -2.84 15.26
C ILE A 17 -5.38 -3.37 14.70
N ARG A 18 -6.48 -2.72 15.10
CA ARG A 18 -7.82 -2.95 14.52
C ARG A 18 -8.10 -1.90 13.46
N VAL A 19 -8.64 -2.35 12.34
CA VAL A 19 -8.94 -1.51 11.17
C VAL A 19 -10.28 -1.90 10.57
N ILE A 20 -10.88 -0.99 9.81
CA ILE A 20 -11.94 -1.32 8.86
C ILE A 20 -11.24 -1.73 7.55
N HIS A 21 -11.53 -2.92 7.05
CA HIS A 21 -11.02 -3.40 5.76
C HIS A 21 -12.15 -3.41 4.73
N THR A 22 -11.93 -2.76 3.59
CA THR A 22 -12.88 -2.73 2.48
C THR A 22 -12.24 -3.24 1.19
N ASN A 23 -12.99 -4.05 0.45
CA ASN A 23 -12.68 -4.43 -0.92
C ASN A 23 -13.59 -3.61 -1.84
N VAL A 24 -13.01 -2.72 -2.64
CA VAL A 24 -13.78 -1.82 -3.51
C VAL A 24 -13.40 -2.03 -4.97
N THR A 25 -14.39 -1.99 -5.84
CA THR A 25 -14.17 -2.06 -7.29
C THR A 25 -13.90 -0.65 -7.82
N ILE A 26 -12.78 -0.44 -8.49
CA ILE A 26 -12.40 0.83 -9.12
C ILE A 26 -12.09 0.63 -10.60
N GLY A 27 -11.94 1.74 -11.32
CA GLY A 27 -11.57 1.79 -12.73
C GLY A 27 -12.74 2.09 -13.68
N LYS A 28 -12.43 2.67 -14.84
CA LYS A 28 -13.41 3.04 -15.89
C LYS A 28 -13.74 1.91 -16.86
N GLY A 29 -12.97 0.82 -16.84
CA GLY A 29 -13.14 -0.30 -17.76
C GLY A 29 -12.53 -0.05 -19.14
N THR A 30 -11.56 0.86 -19.23
CA THR A 30 -10.76 1.05 -20.44
C THR A 30 -9.46 0.24 -20.34
N PRO A 31 -8.75 -0.01 -21.46
CA PRO A 31 -7.44 -0.67 -21.42
C PRO A 31 -6.44 0.06 -20.50
N GLU A 32 -6.50 1.38 -20.45
CA GLU A 32 -5.63 2.24 -19.63
C GLU A 32 -6.10 2.33 -18.16
N ASP A 33 -7.37 2.01 -17.88
CA ASP A 33 -7.95 2.04 -16.53
C ASP A 33 -8.93 0.87 -16.34
N PRO A 34 -8.39 -0.36 -16.20
CA PRO A 34 -9.21 -1.56 -16.12
C PRO A 34 -9.96 -1.62 -14.78
N ILE A 35 -11.16 -2.21 -14.83
CA ILE A 35 -11.93 -2.52 -13.62
C ILE A 35 -11.18 -3.56 -12.80
N ARG A 36 -10.95 -3.26 -11.53
CA ARG A 36 -10.23 -4.14 -10.60
C ARG A 36 -10.69 -3.96 -9.16
N LEU A 37 -10.35 -4.94 -8.33
CA LEU A 37 -10.58 -4.90 -6.89
C LEU A 37 -9.35 -4.31 -6.20
N VAL A 38 -9.56 -3.35 -5.31
CA VAL A 38 -8.49 -2.78 -4.47
C VAL A 38 -8.85 -2.91 -3.00
N GLN A 39 -7.82 -3.02 -2.18
CA GLN A 39 -7.93 -3.17 -0.74
C GLN A 39 -7.63 -1.85 -0.05
N GLN A 40 -8.48 -1.48 0.90
CA GLN A 40 -8.28 -0.29 1.72
C GLN A 40 -8.40 -0.66 3.19
N TYR A 41 -7.51 -0.06 3.98
CA TYR A 41 -7.46 -0.22 5.43
C TYR A 41 -7.67 1.16 6.05
N TRP A 42 -8.70 1.28 6.89
CA TRP A 42 -9.09 2.53 7.51
C TRP A 42 -9.01 2.44 9.03
N SER A 43 -8.77 3.59 9.67
CA SER A 43 -9.00 3.76 11.10
C SER A 43 -10.49 3.64 11.42
N LEU A 44 -10.82 3.45 12.69
CA LEU A 44 -12.22 3.35 13.12
C LEU A 44 -12.96 4.70 13.02
N GLU A 45 -12.21 5.80 12.91
CA GLU A 45 -12.69 7.17 12.70
C GLU A 45 -12.84 7.52 11.21
N GLY A 46 -12.53 6.58 10.30
CA GLY A 46 -12.67 6.77 8.86
C GLY A 46 -11.47 7.41 8.17
N ILE A 47 -10.27 7.37 8.77
CA ILE A 47 -9.03 7.84 8.13
C ILE A 47 -8.39 6.71 7.33
N LEU A 48 -8.01 6.95 6.07
CA LEU A 48 -7.32 5.95 5.26
C LEU A 48 -5.88 5.73 5.77
N LEU A 49 -5.55 4.49 6.14
CA LEU A 49 -4.24 4.10 6.68
C LEU A 49 -3.36 3.45 5.62
N ALA A 50 -3.94 2.61 4.77
CA ALA A 50 -3.23 1.97 3.67
C ALA A 50 -4.18 1.66 2.52
N PHE A 51 -3.61 1.69 1.32
CA PHE A 51 -4.26 1.34 0.06
C PHE A 51 -3.35 0.36 -0.66
N TRP A 52 -3.92 -0.75 -1.10
CA TRP A 52 -3.21 -1.72 -1.91
C TRP A 52 -3.97 -1.97 -3.20
N ASP A 53 -3.27 -1.76 -4.30
CA ASP A 53 -3.75 -1.94 -5.65
C ASP A 53 -2.68 -2.68 -6.44
N GLU A 54 -3.08 -3.81 -7.02
CA GLU A 54 -2.17 -4.67 -7.77
C GLU A 54 -1.53 -3.93 -8.96
N LEU A 55 -2.20 -2.92 -9.52
CA LEU A 55 -1.63 -2.12 -10.62
C LEU A 55 -0.72 -0.98 -10.15
N SER A 56 -0.88 -0.45 -8.94
CA SER A 56 -0.01 0.63 -8.43
C SER A 56 1.39 0.14 -8.09
N GLU A 57 1.56 -1.14 -7.79
CA GLU A 57 2.85 -1.75 -7.48
C GLU A 57 3.71 -2.05 -8.73
N ARG A 58 3.12 -1.99 -9.94
CA ARG A 58 3.83 -2.31 -11.19
C ARG A 58 4.57 -1.13 -11.82
N GLU A 59 4.18 0.11 -11.53
CA GLU A 59 4.83 1.30 -12.09
C GLU A 59 6.19 1.63 -11.44
N ASN A 60 6.58 0.97 -10.35
CA ASN A 60 7.81 1.27 -9.60
C ASN A 60 8.97 0.29 -9.87
N LEU A 61 8.87 -0.58 -10.87
CA LEU A 61 9.89 -1.60 -11.20
C LEU A 61 10.64 -1.34 -12.51
N ASP A 62 10.34 -0.23 -13.19
CA ASP A 62 10.89 0.11 -14.50
C ASP A 62 11.92 1.27 -14.49
N GLU A 63 12.46 1.67 -13.32
CA GLU A 63 13.61 2.60 -13.19
C GLU A 63 14.91 1.92 -12.74
#